data_AF-A0A845Z9U1-F1
#
_entry.id   AF-A0A845Z9U1-F1
#
_cell.length_a   1.000
_cell.length_b   1.000
_cell.length_c   1.000
_cell.angle_alpha   90.00
_cell.angle_beta   90.00
_cell.angle_gamma   90.00
#
_symmetry.space_group_name_H-M   'P 1'
#
loop_
_entity.id
_entity.type
_entity.pdbx_description
1 polymer ?
#
loop_
_entity_poly.entity_id
_entity_poly.type
_entity_poly.pdbx_seq_one_letter_code
_entity_poly.pdbx_strand_id
1 'polypeptide(L)'
;YPLRYVILPFLSVFFLTNPMAYTMGRFLPEKYKPAFYDAAVSYVHPPTGIFPHVNPGELFVWLGIAAGITELGLDPIPLAVRYLLVGLVVIFIRGIVTEWITSIMWAQRVAKEDSAADAAPSVPKGGF
;
A
#
# COMPACT_ATOMS: atom_id res chain seq x y z
N TYR A 1 4.55 -16.01 -2.27
CA TYR A 1 4.96 -15.83 -0.87
C TYR A 1 4.40 -14.52 -0.32
N PRO A 2 3.49 -14.57 0.66
CA PRO A 2 2.78 -13.39 1.18
C PRO A 2 3.67 -12.43 2.00
N LEU A 3 4.83 -12.89 2.48
CA LEU A 3 5.81 -12.07 3.23
C LEU A 3 6.31 -10.84 2.45
N ARG A 4 6.19 -10.84 1.11
CA ARG A 4 6.54 -9.68 0.28
C ARG A 4 5.76 -8.41 0.65
N TYR A 5 4.55 -8.54 1.21
CA TYR A 5 3.70 -7.40 1.59
C TYR A 5 4.02 -6.81 2.96
N VAL A 6 4.96 -7.40 3.69
CA VAL A 6 5.42 -6.87 4.98
C VAL A 6 6.86 -6.40 4.82
N ILE A 7 7.73 -7.27 4.31
CA ILE A 7 9.17 -6.99 4.25
C ILE A 7 9.47 -5.85 3.28
N LEU A 8 8.95 -5.92 2.04
CA LEU A 8 9.30 -4.92 1.03
C LEU A 8 8.70 -3.54 1.36
N PRO A 9 7.42 -3.40 1.76
CA PRO A 9 6.87 -2.14 2.23
C PRO A 9 7.61 -1.58 3.45
N PHE A 10 7.89 -2.41 4.46
CA PHE A 10 8.63 -1.98 5.65
C PHE A 10 10.00 -1.39 5.28
N LEU A 11 10.80 -2.11 4.50
CA LEU A 11 12.14 -1.65 4.09
C LEU A 11 12.06 -0.39 3.23
N SER A 12 11.10 -0.35 2.29
CA SER A 12 10.91 0.82 1.42
C SER A 12 10.57 2.05 2.26
N VAL A 13 9.64 1.92 3.20
CA VAL A 13 9.19 3.01 4.07
C VAL A 13 10.30 3.44 5.03
N PHE A 14 11.04 2.50 5.63
CA PHE A 14 12.10 2.81 6.58
C PHE A 14 13.29 3.52 5.91
N PHE A 15 13.74 3.08 4.74
CA PHE A 15 14.93 3.63 4.10
C PHE A 15 14.66 4.77 3.12
N LEU A 16 13.55 4.70 2.38
CA LEU A 16 13.24 5.69 1.34
C LEU A 16 12.24 6.74 1.80
N THR A 17 11.51 6.51 2.89
CA THR A 17 10.56 7.47 3.49
C THR A 17 9.41 7.87 2.55
N ASN A 18 8.40 8.57 3.06
CA ASN A 18 7.33 9.14 2.24
C ASN A 18 7.87 10.38 1.48
N PRO A 19 7.64 10.55 0.16
CA PRO A 19 6.92 9.68 -0.79
C PRO A 19 7.79 8.71 -1.59
N MET A 20 9.11 8.73 -1.39
CA MET A 20 10.03 7.97 -2.24
C MET A 20 9.91 6.45 -2.08
N ALA A 21 9.38 5.95 -0.97
CA ALA A 21 9.08 4.53 -0.74
C ALA A 21 8.21 3.91 -1.85
N TYR A 22 7.29 4.67 -2.45
CA TYR A 22 6.41 4.17 -3.52
C TYR A 22 7.17 3.81 -4.79
N THR A 23 8.34 4.42 -5.01
CA THR A 23 9.15 4.17 -6.21
C THR A 23 9.62 2.73 -6.29
N MET A 24 9.77 2.01 -5.17
CA MET A 24 10.12 0.58 -5.16
C MET A 24 9.10 -0.29 -5.90
N GLY A 25 7.85 0.16 -6.02
CA GLY A 25 6.81 -0.51 -6.79
C GLY A 25 7.17 -0.64 -8.28
N ARG A 26 8.06 0.21 -8.82
CA ARG A 26 8.51 0.12 -10.22
C ARG A 26 9.20 -1.19 -10.55
N PHE A 27 9.82 -1.84 -9.56
CA PHE A 27 10.60 -3.07 -9.74
C PHE A 27 9.75 -4.33 -9.57
N LEU A 28 8.47 -4.17 -9.22
CA LEU A 28 7.53 -5.29 -9.09
C LEU A 28 6.83 -5.58 -10.43
N PRO A 29 6.50 -6.85 -10.70
CA PRO A 29 5.55 -7.21 -11.75
C PRO A 29 4.23 -6.44 -11.60
N GLU A 30 3.60 -6.08 -12.72
CA GLU A 30 2.37 -5.27 -12.75
C GLU A 30 1.31 -5.78 -11.78
N LYS A 31 1.16 -7.11 -11.71
CA LYS A 31 0.18 -7.77 -10.83
C LYS A 31 0.32 -7.48 -9.34
N TYR A 32 1.50 -7.05 -8.89
CA TYR A 32 1.78 -6.84 -7.46
C TYR A 32 1.90 -5.37 -7.07
N LYS A 33 1.94 -4.45 -8.04
CA LYS A 33 2.08 -3.02 -7.77
C LYS A 33 0.95 -2.45 -6.92
N PRO A 34 -0.34 -2.79 -7.15
CA PRO A 34 -1.44 -2.24 -6.35
C PRO A 34 -1.34 -2.66 -4.88
N ALA A 35 -1.09 -3.95 -4.63
CA ALA A 35 -0.95 -4.49 -3.27
C ALA A 35 0.30 -3.93 -2.55
N PHE A 36 1.40 -3.71 -3.26
CA PHE A 36 2.58 -3.05 -2.68
C PHE A 36 2.30 -1.59 -2.34
N TYR A 37 1.71 -0.83 -3.26
CA TYR A 37 1.39 0.58 -3.04
C TYR A 37 0.47 0.74 -1.84
N ASP A 38 -0.57 -0.09 -1.77
CA ASP A 38 -1.53 -0.11 -0.67
C ASP A 38 -0.87 -0.40 0.69
N ALA A 39 0.00 -1.41 0.74
CA ALA A 39 0.77 -1.73 1.93
C ALA A 39 1.74 -0.60 2.33
N ALA A 40 2.46 0.00 1.36
CA ALA A 40 3.43 1.06 1.63
C ALA A 40 2.76 2.34 2.14
N VAL A 41 1.70 2.82 1.48
CA VAL A 41 0.99 4.05 1.87
C VAL A 41 0.31 3.90 3.24
N SER A 42 -0.17 2.69 3.55
CA SER A 42 -0.74 2.38 4.86
C SER A 42 0.34 2.33 5.95
N TYR A 43 1.59 1.99 5.60
CA TYR A 43 2.67 1.82 6.56
C TYR A 43 3.54 3.06 6.79
N VAL A 44 3.37 4.16 6.04
CA VAL A 44 4.17 5.38 6.30
C VAL A 44 3.80 6.10 7.61
N HIS A 45 2.66 5.78 8.23
CA HIS A 45 2.20 6.43 9.47
C HIS A 45 2.47 5.62 10.76
N PRO A 46 2.25 4.29 10.80
CA PRO A 46 2.52 3.46 11.97
C PRO A 46 3.91 3.61 12.62
N PRO A 47 5.02 3.64 11.85
CA PRO A 47 6.35 3.76 12.43
C PRO A 47 6.70 5.19 12.85
N THR A 48 5.95 6.22 12.43
CA THR A 48 6.31 7.64 12.64
C THR A 48 6.49 8.02 14.11
N GLY A 49 5.78 7.35 15.02
CA GLY A 49 5.92 7.59 16.46
C GLY A 49 7.23 7.12 17.08
N ILE A 50 7.95 6.21 16.40
CA ILE A 50 9.27 5.71 16.80
C ILE A 50 10.36 6.22 15.84
N PHE A 51 10.04 6.34 14.56
CA PHE A 51 10.92 6.69 13.46
C PHE A 51 10.39 7.92 12.72
N PRO A 52 10.57 9.14 13.26
CA PRO A 52 9.96 10.36 12.70
C PRO A 52 10.45 10.70 11.28
N HIS A 53 11.64 10.24 10.91
CA HIS A 53 12.23 10.46 9.58
C HIS A 53 11.48 9.73 8.45
N VAL A 54 10.66 8.73 8.77
CA VAL A 54 9.93 7.93 7.77
C VAL A 54 8.84 8.73 7.07
N ASN A 55 8.20 9.66 7.78
CA ASN A 55 7.16 10.52 7.22
C ASN A 55 7.19 11.90 7.88
N PRO A 56 8.24 12.70 7.62
CA PRO A 56 8.45 13.96 8.30
C PRO A 56 7.37 15.00 7.95
N GLY A 57 6.82 14.94 6.73
CA GLY A 57 5.78 15.84 6.27
C GLY A 57 4.45 15.69 7.02
N GLU A 58 4.16 14.50 7.56
CA GLU A 58 2.93 14.19 8.29
C GLU A 58 3.19 13.90 9.78
N LEU A 59 4.41 14.19 10.26
CA LEU A 59 4.80 13.97 11.66
C LEU A 59 3.87 14.71 12.65
N PHE A 60 3.30 15.84 12.24
CA PHE A 60 2.35 16.61 13.03
C PHE A 60 1.12 15.79 13.47
N VAL A 61 0.72 14.79 12.69
CA VAL A 61 -0.40 13.89 13.03
C VAL A 61 -0.07 13.07 14.27
N TRP A 62 1.12 12.47 14.32
CA TRP A 62 1.58 11.74 15.50
C TRP A 62 1.80 12.66 16.69
N LEU A 63 2.41 13.83 16.47
CA LEU A 63 2.67 14.79 17.55
C LEU A 63 1.37 15.29 18.21
N GLY A 64 0.29 15.48 17.44
CA GLY A 64 -1.02 15.80 17.99
C GLY A 64 -1.56 14.70 18.91
N ILE A 65 -1.42 13.43 18.52
CA ILE A 65 -1.80 12.28 19.36
C ILE A 65 -0.92 12.21 20.62
N ALA A 66 0.40 12.34 20.46
CA ALA A 66 1.36 12.27 21.56
C ALA A 66 1.14 13.40 22.58
N ALA A 67 0.80 14.61 22.12
CA ALA A 67 0.46 15.73 23.00
C ALA A 67 -0.75 15.40 23.88
N GLY A 68 -1.83 14.84 23.31
CA GLY A 68 -3.00 14.42 24.09
C GLY A 68 -2.70 13.32 25.11
N ILE A 69 -1.84 12.35 24.77
CA ILE A 69 -1.40 11.32 25.73
C ILE A 69 -0.55 11.93 26.86
N THR A 70 0.32 12.89 26.52
CA THR A 70 1.20 13.57 27.48
C THR A 70 0.38 14.46 28.44
N GLU A 71 -0.66 15.13 27.96
CA GLU A 71 -1.57 15.93 28.79
C GLU A 71 -2.30 15.09 29.85
N LEU A 72 -2.55 13.82 29.56
CA LEU A 72 -3.07 12.84 30.53
C LEU A 72 -2.00 12.33 31.53
N GLY A 73 -0.76 12.81 31.43
CA GLY A 73 0.36 12.36 32.27
C GLY A 73 0.87 10.95 31.93
N LEU A 74 0.55 10.43 30.74
CA LEU A 74 0.93 9.10 30.29
C LEU A 74 2.13 9.16 29.34
N ASP A 75 2.91 8.08 29.30
CA ASP A 75 3.99 7.90 28.33
C ASP A 75 3.41 7.56 26.94
N PRO A 76 3.73 8.31 25.86
CA PRO A 76 3.30 7.99 24.49
C PRO A 76 4.06 6.81 23.86
N ILE A 77 5.21 6.40 24.38
CA ILE A 77 6.05 5.34 23.78
C ILE A 77 5.32 3.99 23.68
N PRO A 78 4.62 3.48 24.72
CA PRO A 78 3.83 2.25 24.60
C PRO A 78 2.79 2.28 23.48
N LEU A 79 2.17 3.44 23.23
CA LEU A 79 1.23 3.62 22.13
C LEU A 79 1.96 3.57 20.78
N ALA A 80 3.12 4.24 20.67
CA ALA A 80 3.93 4.25 19.46
C ALA A 80 4.39 2.83 19.06
N VAL A 81 4.83 2.02 20.04
CA VAL A 81 5.24 0.63 19.80
C VAL A 81 4.07 -0.22 19.32
N ARG A 82 2.90 -0.10 19.97
CA ARG A 82 1.68 -0.83 19.54
C ARG A 82 1.26 -0.39 18.15
N TYR A 83 1.33 0.90 17.86
CA TYR A 83 0.96 1.43 16.55
C TYR A 83 1.86 0.86 15.45
N LEU A 84 3.18 0.83 15.66
CA LEU A 84 4.15 0.21 14.76
C LEU A 84 3.83 -1.27 14.51
N LEU A 85 3.61 -2.07 15.57
CA LEU A 85 3.33 -3.50 15.46
C LEU A 85 2.00 -3.80 14.77
N VAL A 86 0.94 -3.07 15.14
CA VAL A 86 -0.37 -3.19 14.49
C VAL A 86 -0.28 -2.79 13.01
N GLY A 87 0.52 -1.77 12.68
CA GLY A 87 0.81 -1.39 11.30
C GLY A 87 1.33 -2.55 10.46
N LEU A 88 2.26 -3.35 10.99
CA LEU A 88 2.82 -4.52 10.30
C LEU A 88 1.75 -5.59 10.03
N VAL A 89 0.86 -5.82 11.00
CA VAL A 89 -0.25 -6.77 10.85
C VAL A 89 -1.26 -6.26 9.81
N VAL A 90 -1.61 -4.98 9.87
CA VAL A 90 -2.56 -4.36 8.94
C VAL A 90 -2.04 -4.44 7.50
N ILE A 91 -0.78 -4.12 7.25
CA ILE A 91 -0.24 -4.09 5.88
C ILE A 91 -0.11 -5.50 5.30
N PHE A 92 0.12 -6.51 6.16
CA PHE A 92 0.10 -7.91 5.75
C PHE A 92 -1.28 -8.30 5.23
N ILE A 93 -2.33 -8.00 6.00
CA ILE A 93 -3.73 -8.27 5.63
C ILE A 93 -4.09 -7.51 4.36
N ARG A 94 -3.79 -6.20 4.32
CA ARG A 94 -4.06 -5.34 3.17
C ARG A 94 -3.37 -5.84 1.91
N GLY A 95 -2.09 -6.21 1.97
CA GLY A 95 -1.38 -6.73 0.81
C GLY A 95 -2.01 -7.98 0.21
N ILE A 96 -2.45 -8.93 1.06
CA ILE A 96 -3.12 -10.15 0.61
C ILE A 96 -4.51 -9.83 0.01
N VAL A 97 -5.30 -9.04 0.73
CA VAL A 97 -6.67 -8.68 0.32
C VAL A 97 -6.65 -7.87 -0.98
N THR A 98 -5.75 -6.90 -1.09
CA THR A 98 -5.62 -6.05 -2.28
C THR A 98 -5.11 -6.85 -3.47
N GLU A 99 -4.18 -7.79 -3.31
CA GLU A 99 -3.79 -8.69 -4.40
C GLU A 99 -4.97 -9.53 -4.89
N TRP A 100 -5.76 -10.08 -3.95
CA TRP A 100 -6.93 -10.89 -4.28
C TRP A 100 -8.00 -10.09 -5.02
N ILE A 101 -8.38 -8.92 -4.51
CA ILE A 101 -9.36 -8.03 -5.15
C ILE A 101 -8.88 -7.63 -6.55
N THR A 102 -7.62 -7.19 -6.67
CA THR A 102 -7.08 -6.73 -7.96
C THR A 102 -7.03 -7.87 -8.99
N SER A 103 -6.72 -9.09 -8.55
CA SER A 103 -6.72 -10.26 -9.44
C SER A 103 -8.11 -10.55 -10.00
N ILE A 104 -9.16 -10.43 -9.18
CA ILE A 104 -10.55 -10.58 -9.63
C ILE A 104 -10.91 -9.48 -10.63
N MET A 105 -10.55 -8.22 -10.32
CA MET A 105 -10.84 -7.08 -11.20
C MET A 105 -10.15 -7.22 -12.57
N TRP A 106 -8.91 -7.69 -12.62
CA TRP A 106 -8.24 -7.94 -13.89
C TRP A 106 -8.89 -9.06 -14.69
N ALA A 107 -9.28 -10.17 -14.05
CA ALA A 107 -9.98 -11.25 -14.73
C ALA A 107 -11.31 -10.78 -15.35
N GLN A 108 -12.07 -9.97 -14.62
CA GLN A 108 -13.32 -9.37 -15.10
C GLN A 108 -13.08 -8.40 -16.27
N ARG A 109 -11.98 -7.62 -16.22
CA ARG A 109 -11.62 -6.69 -17.28
C ARG A 109 -11.28 -7.42 -18.58
N VAL A 110 -10.48 -8.48 -18.52
CA VAL A 110 -10.13 -9.31 -19.68
C VAL A 110 -11.40 -9.91 -20.30
N ALA A 111 -12.27 -10.53 -19.49
CA ALA A 111 -13.53 -11.10 -19.98
C ALA A 111 -14.45 -10.07 -20.67
N LYS A 112 -14.45 -8.83 -20.18
CA LYS A 112 -15.20 -7.73 -20.77
C LYS A 112 -14.58 -7.25 -22.10
N GLU A 113 -13.26 -7.18 -22.17
CA GLU A 113 -12.53 -6.81 -23.39
C GLU A 113 -12.73 -7.87 -24.49
N ASP A 114 -12.65 -9.16 -24.15
CA ASP A 114 -12.93 -10.27 -25.07
C ASP A 114 -14.37 -10.22 -25.61
N SER A 115 -15.36 -10.04 -24.72
CA SER A 115 -16.77 -9.92 -25.11
C SER A 115 -17.05 -8.71 -26.01
N ALA A 116 -16.31 -7.61 -25.82
CA ALA A 116 -16.44 -6.41 -26.65
C ALA A 116 -15.77 -6.57 -28.02
N ALA A 117 -14.67 -7.33 -28.10
CA ALA A 117 -14.00 -7.66 -29.36
C ALA A 117 -14.87 -8.57 -30.25
N ASP A 118 -15.55 -9.55 -29.66
CA ASP A 118 -16.47 -10.45 -30.38
C ASP A 118 -17.74 -9.75 -30.86
N ALA A 119 -18.16 -8.67 -30.19
CA ALA A 119 -19.31 -7.86 -30.57
C ALA A 119 -19.00 -6.77 -31.62
N ALA A 120 -17.73 -6.56 -31.97
CA ALA A 120 -17.34 -5.56 -32.96
C ALA A 120 -17.71 -6.04 -34.38
N PRO A 121 -18.41 -5.21 -35.19
CA PRO A 121 -18.79 -5.61 -36.54
C PRO A 121 -17.53 -5.91 -37.38
N SER A 122 -17.46 -7.10 -37.97
CA SER A 122 -16.39 -7.45 -38.90
C SER A 122 -16.41 -6.47 -40.07
N VAL A 123 -15.37 -5.63 -40.18
CA VAL A 123 -15.19 -4.76 -41.36
C VAL A 123 -15.13 -5.68 -42.59
N PRO A 124 -16.07 -5.58 -43.54
CA PRO A 124 -16.00 -6.39 -44.74
C PRO A 124 -14.71 -6.03 -45.46
N LYS A 125 -13.85 -7.02 -45.69
CA LYS A 125 -12.67 -6.86 -46.54
C LYS A 125 -13.18 -6.56 -47.94
N GLY A 126 -13.17 -5.28 -48.31
CA GLY A 126 -13.50 -4.83 -49.65
C GLY A 126 -12.58 -5.54 -50.64
N GLY A 127 -13.17 -6.37 -51.49
CA GLY A 127 -12.51 -6.91 -52.66
C GLY A 127 -12.26 -5.79 -53.67
N PHE A 128 -11.03 -5.75 -54.17
CA PHE A 128 -10.70 -5.13 -55.46
C PHE A 128 -10.59 -6.24 -56.50
#